data_AF-A0A1H4EY50-F1
#
_entry.id   AF-A0A1H4EY50-F1
#
_cell.length_a   1.000
_cell.length_b   1.000
_cell.length_c   1.000
_cell.angle_alpha   90.00
_cell.angle_beta   90.00
_cell.angle_gamma   90.00
#
_symmetry.space_group_name_H-M   'P 1'
#
loop_
_entity.id
_entity.type
_entity.pdbx_description
1 polymer ?
#
loop_
_entity_poly.entity_id
_entity_poly.type
_entity_poly.pdbx_seq_one_letter_code
_entity_poly.pdbx_strand_id
1 'polypeptide(L)' 'MEKEKITLPIGNNKALVFEADPANKEEQDFAKLCKEVSATQPQSLQDFFTRLNDLQQKRTPEPIRKMGRKM' A
#
# COMPACT_ATOMS: atom_id res chain seq x y z
N MET A 1 -18.96 0.06 14.24
CA MET A 1 -17.52 0.39 14.35
C MET A 1 -17.25 1.55 13.41
N GLU A 2 -16.69 2.64 13.90
CA GLU A 2 -16.38 3.82 13.08
C GLU A 2 -15.08 3.55 12.31
N LYS A 3 -15.15 3.57 10.97
CA LYS A 3 -13.96 3.41 10.13
C LYS A 3 -13.23 4.74 10.02
N GLU A 4 -11.91 4.72 10.16
CA GLU A 4 -11.07 5.89 9.93
C GLU A 4 -10.93 6.13 8.42
N LYS A 5 -11.35 7.30 7.97
CA LYS A 5 -11.25 7.71 6.57
C LYS A 5 -9.91 8.38 6.31
N ILE A 6 -9.12 7.75 5.45
CA ILE A 6 -7.79 8.22 5.07
C ILE A 6 -7.85 8.71 3.64
N THR A 7 -7.67 10.02 3.47
CA THR A 7 -7.69 10.66 2.15
C THR A 7 -6.27 10.75 1.60
N LEU A 8 -6.05 10.17 0.44
CA LEU A 8 -4.76 9.99 -0.20
C LEU A 8 -4.76 10.77 -1.52
N PRO A 9 -4.19 11.99 -1.58
CA PRO A 9 -4.14 12.75 -2.81
C PRO A 9 -3.39 12.02 -3.94
N ILE A 10 -3.93 12.10 -5.16
CA ILE A 10 -3.38 11.55 -6.40
C ILE A 10 -3.49 12.60 -7.51
N GLY A 11 -2.35 13.07 -7.98
CA GLY A 11 -2.25 14.19 -8.90
C GLY A 11 -2.90 15.44 -8.35
N ASN A 12 -3.41 16.29 -9.24
CA ASN A 12 -3.89 17.63 -8.87
C ASN A 12 -5.38 17.70 -8.52
N ASN A 13 -6.17 16.65 -8.80
CA ASN A 13 -7.63 16.74 -8.70
C ASN A 13 -8.33 15.44 -8.30
N LYS A 14 -7.58 14.42 -7.86
CA LYS A 14 -8.13 13.13 -7.45
C LYS A 14 -7.60 12.78 -6.07
N ALA A 15 -8.38 12.03 -5.31
CA ALA A 15 -7.95 11.45 -4.06
C ALA A 15 -8.52 10.03 -3.94
N LEU A 16 -7.70 9.12 -3.44
CA LEU A 16 -8.13 7.78 -3.04
C LEU A 16 -8.56 7.86 -1.57
N VAL A 17 -9.77 7.39 -1.27
CA VAL A 17 -10.24 7.30 0.12
C VAL A 17 -10.12 5.85 0.54
N PHE A 18 -9.31 5.59 1.56
CA PHE A 18 -9.21 4.29 2.20
C PHE A 18 -9.91 4.34 3.55
N GLU A 19 -10.88 3.46 3.77
CA GLU A 19 -11.58 3.34 5.05
C GLU A 19 -10.96 2.18 5.83
N ALA A 20 -10.14 2.49 6.83
CA ALA A 20 -9.49 1.52 7.68
C ALA A 20 -10.27 1.35 8.99
N ASP A 21 -10.53 0.12 9.41
CA ASP A 21 -11.01 -0.16 10.76
C ASP A 21 -9.85 0.09 11.75
N PRO A 22 -10.02 0.99 12.75
CA PRO A 22 -9.00 1.22 13.76
C PRO A 22 -8.70 -0.01 14.62
N ALA A 23 -9.63 -0.97 14.73
CA ALA A 23 -9.41 -2.21 15.46
C ALA A 23 -8.67 -3.28 14.63
N ASN A 24 -8.57 -3.10 13.30
CA ASN A 24 -7.90 -4.06 12.42
C ASN A 24 -6.45 -3.62 12.14
N LYS A 25 -5.50 -4.35 12.72
CA LYS A 25 -4.08 -4.07 12.59
C LYS A 25 -3.59 -4.15 11.12
N GLU A 26 -4.12 -5.08 10.33
CA GLU A 26 -3.72 -5.24 8.93
C GLU A 26 -4.17 -4.05 8.07
N GLU A 27 -5.38 -3.56 8.30
CA GLU A 27 -5.90 -2.36 7.62
C GLU A 27 -5.13 -1.11 8.06
N GLN A 28 -4.75 -1.02 9.33
CA GLN A 28 -3.90 0.06 9.84
C GLN A 28 -2.49 0.05 9.25
N ASP A 29 -1.87 -1.12 9.07
CA ASP A 29 -0.56 -1.21 8.43
C ASP A 29 -0.63 -0.94 6.93
N PHE A 30 -1.70 -1.37 6.24
CA PHE A 30 -1.94 -1.00 4.85
C PHE A 30 -2.17 0.50 4.69
N ALA A 31 -2.95 1.12 5.58
CA ALA A 31 -3.17 2.56 5.64
C ALA A 31 -1.86 3.36 5.75
N LYS A 32 -0.89 2.88 6.54
CA LYS A 32 0.45 3.50 6.62
C LYS A 32 1.19 3.44 5.28
N LEU A 33 1.16 2.28 4.61
CA LEU A 33 1.78 2.13 3.28
C LEU A 33 1.16 3.09 2.26
N CYS A 34 -0.16 3.21 2.26
CA CYS A 34 -0.86 4.15 1.40
C CYS A 34 -0.45 5.60 1.68
N LYS A 35 -0.31 5.99 2.95
CA LYS A 35 0.19 7.32 3.34
C LYS A 35 1.62 7.57 2.82
N GLU A 36 2.51 6.58 2.93
CA GLU A 36 3.88 6.66 2.38
C GLU A 36 3.87 6.87 0.85
N VAL A 37 3.05 6.11 0.12
CA VAL A 37 2.92 6.28 -1.34
C VAL A 37 2.37 7.66 -1.68
N SER A 38 1.33 8.12 -0.99
CA SER A 38 0.71 9.41 -1.23
C SER A 38 1.67 10.58 -0.97
N ALA A 39 2.57 10.45 0.01
CA ALA A 39 3.63 11.44 0.26
C ALA A 39 4.58 11.62 -0.94
N THR A 40 4.69 10.62 -1.82
CA THR A 40 5.49 10.71 -3.06
C THR A 40 4.75 11.40 -4.23
N GLN A 41 3.56 11.95 -3.96
CA GLN A 41 2.72 12.70 -4.90
C GLN A 41 2.49 11.99 -6.25
N PRO A 42 1.95 10.77 -6.24
CA PRO A 42 1.72 10.02 -7.47
C PRO A 42 0.76 10.75 -8.38
N GLN A 43 1.08 10.83 -9.66
CA GLN A 43 0.32 11.64 -10.63
C GLN A 43 -0.93 10.92 -11.16
N SER A 44 -1.05 9.61 -10.91
CA SER A 44 -2.13 8.76 -11.44
C SER A 44 -2.35 7.54 -10.54
N LEU A 45 -3.53 6.93 -10.65
CA LEU A 45 -3.86 5.69 -9.91
C LEU A 45 -2.87 4.57 -10.21
N GLN A 46 -2.48 4.41 -11.48
CA GLN A 46 -1.50 3.41 -11.88
C GLN A 46 -0.15 3.63 -11.19
N ASP A 47 0.35 4.87 -11.16
CA ASP A 47 1.60 5.22 -10.49
C ASP A 47 1.51 4.99 -8.98
N PHE A 48 0.38 5.34 -8.35
CA PHE A 48 0.10 5.05 -6.95
C PHE A 48 0.22 3.55 -6.67
N PHE A 49 -0.52 2.69 -7.38
CA PHE A 49 -0.50 1.25 -7.14
C PHE A 49 0.82 0.59 -7.52
N THR A 50 1.53 1.11 -8.53
CA THR A 50 2.86 0.62 -8.91
C THR A 50 3.86 0.85 -7.77
N ARG A 51 3.87 2.05 -7.17
CA ARG A 51 4.73 2.37 -6.02
C ARG A 51 4.32 1.63 -4.76
N LEU A 52 3.01 1.45 -4.54
CA LEU A 52 2.49 0.65 -3.43
C LEU A 52 3.00 -0.81 -3.51
N ASN A 53 2.90 -1.41 -4.69
CA ASN A 53 3.38 -2.76 -4.92
C ASN A 53 4.91 -2.86 -4.75
N ASP A 54 5.68 -1.88 -5.25
CA ASP A 54 7.12 -1.83 -5.04
C ASP A 54 7.51 -1.74 -3.55
N LEU A 55 6.80 -0.92 -2.77
CA LEU A 55 6.97 -0.84 -1.30
C LEU A 55 6.63 -2.14 -0.60
N GLN A 56 5.53 -2.80 -1.00
CA GLN A 56 5.16 -4.11 -0.46
C GLN A 56 6.21 -5.18 -0.78
N GLN A 57 6.72 -5.22 -2.02
CA GLN A 57 7.75 -6.18 -2.42
C GLN A 57 9.08 -5.94 -1.71
N LYS A 58 9.47 -4.69 -1.46
CA LYS A 58 10.69 -4.36 -0.69
C LYS A 58 10.60 -4.73 0.79
N ARG A 59 9.39 -4.68 1.36
CA ARG A 59 9.15 -5.03 2.78
C ARG A 59 8.90 -6.50 3.00
N THR A 60 8.48 -7.23 1.98
CA THR A 60 8.38 -8.69 2.06
C THR A 60 9.80 -9.23 1.84
N PRO A 61 10.49 -9.77 2.86
CA PRO A 61 11.71 -10.51 2.59
C PRO A 61 11.34 -11.60 1.58
N GLU A 62 12.07 -11.67 0.46
CA GLU A 62 11.85 -12.67 -0.57
C GLU A 62 11.52 -14.02 0.10
N PRO A 63 10.39 -14.67 -0.23
CA PRO A 63 10.26 -16.07 0.14
C PRO A 63 11.41 -16.78 -0.56
N ILE A 64 12.39 -17.23 0.24
CA ILE A 64 13.49 -18.09 -0.15
C ILE A 64 12.95 -19.02 -1.23
N ARG A 65 13.32 -18.76 -2.49
CA ARG A 65 12.95 -19.62 -3.62
C ARG A 65 13.50 -20.98 -3.27
N LYS A 66 12.60 -21.89 -2.83
CA LYS A 66 12.93 -23.26 -2.49
C LYS A 66 13.70 -23.82 -3.68
N MET A 67 14.98 -24.05 -3.45
CA MET A 67 15.91 -24.73 -4.32
C MET A 67 15.19 -25.97 -4.85
N GLY A 68 14.84 -25.96 -6.14
CA GLY A 68 14.27 -27.11 -6.82
C GLY A 68 15.29 -28.24 -6.74
N ARG A 69 15.03 -29.19 -5.84
CA ARG A 69 15.73 -30.47 -5.73
C ARG A 69 15.50 -31.20 -7.05
N LYS A 70 16.48 -31.19 -7.95
CA LYS A 70 16.47 -32.10 -9.10
C LYS A 70 16.79 -33.50 -8.56
N MET A 71 15.83 -34.41 -8.73
CA MET A 71 16.04 -35.85 -8.65
C MET A 71 16.97 -36.31 -9.76
#